data_AF-A0A1G9HNU9-F1
#
_entry.id   AF-A0A1G9HNU9-F1
#
_cell.length_a   1.000
_cell.length_b   1.000
_cell.length_c   1.000
_cell.angle_alpha   90.00
_cell.angle_beta   90.00
_cell.angle_gamma   90.00
#
_symmetry.space_group_name_H-M   'P 1'
#
loop_
_entity.id
_entity.type
_entity.pdbx_description
1 polymer ?
#
loop_
_entity_poly.entity_id
_entity_poly.type
_entity_poly.pdbx_seq_one_letter_code
_entity_poly.pdbx_strand_id
1 'polypeptide(L)'
;MTDTKDTNGRRDRRNKRDRKDTRSGTGGDRISRVREMEARLNRIKAWLDGYVTQDIVEDVRLLSEYYQGPLWRSDFEADEAGEFPADLLRGVLSEDGIYNVLTEYEKLLEKEPGKEETGDNEGKRE
;
A
#
# COMPACT_ATOMS: atom_id res chain seq x y z
N MET A 1 2.72 -33.23 68.19
CA MET A 1 3.34 -32.29 67.24
C MET A 1 2.25 -31.77 66.33
N THR A 2 2.13 -30.45 66.30
CA THR A 2 1.17 -29.67 65.50
C THR A 2 1.41 -29.84 64.01
N ASP A 3 0.35 -29.91 63.20
CA ASP A 3 0.20 -29.04 62.04
C ASP A 3 -1.24 -29.11 61.49
N THR A 4 -2.00 -28.05 61.76
CA THR A 4 -3.18 -27.64 60.99
C THR A 4 -2.76 -26.37 60.26
N LYS A 5 -3.05 -26.32 58.95
CA LYS A 5 -3.10 -25.17 58.00
C LYS A 5 -2.27 -25.49 56.74
N ASP A 6 -2.63 -25.12 55.52
CA ASP A 6 -3.64 -24.21 55.03
C ASP A 6 -3.88 -24.52 53.54
N THR A 7 -5.15 -24.37 53.15
CA THR A 7 -5.72 -23.74 51.95
C THR A 7 -5.00 -23.75 50.58
N ASN A 8 -5.88 -23.88 49.58
CA ASN A 8 -5.89 -23.11 48.33
C ASN A 8 -5.15 -23.73 47.13
N GLY A 9 -5.78 -24.76 46.55
CA GLY A 9 -5.58 -25.13 45.14
C GLY A 9 -5.98 -23.97 44.24
N ARG A 10 -4.97 -23.18 43.87
CA ARG A 10 -5.07 -21.99 43.02
C ARG A 10 -5.75 -22.36 41.69
N ARG A 11 -6.90 -21.71 41.46
CA ARG A 11 -7.40 -21.42 40.13
C ARG A 11 -6.37 -20.53 39.45
N ASP A 12 -5.70 -21.03 38.41
CA ASP A 12 -5.10 -20.15 37.43
C ASP A 12 -5.70 -20.44 36.06
N ARG A 13 -6.56 -19.50 35.67
CA ARG A 13 -7.01 -19.27 34.31
C ARG A 13 -5.76 -19.09 33.45
N ARG A 14 -5.51 -20.00 32.51
CA ARG A 14 -4.80 -19.62 31.29
C ARG A 14 -5.68 -19.92 30.09
N ASN A 15 -6.59 -18.96 29.95
CA ASN A 15 -7.21 -18.51 28.72
C ASN A 15 -6.35 -18.80 27.48
N LYS A 16 -7.01 -19.37 26.47
CA LYS A 16 -6.74 -19.21 25.03
C LYS A 16 -5.42 -18.50 24.74
N ARG A 17 -4.37 -19.28 24.53
CA ARG A 17 -3.43 -18.93 23.48
C ARG A 17 -3.98 -19.60 22.24
N ASP A 18 -4.95 -18.92 21.63
CA ASP A 18 -5.08 -18.89 20.19
C ASP A 18 -3.67 -18.66 19.64
N ARG A 19 -2.98 -19.78 19.35
CA ARG A 19 -1.84 -19.76 18.45
C ARG A 19 -2.46 -19.34 17.14
N LYS A 20 -2.46 -18.03 16.89
CA LYS A 20 -2.88 -17.45 15.62
C LYS A 20 -2.11 -18.22 14.56
N ASP A 21 -2.85 -19.04 13.85
CA ASP A 21 -2.43 -19.85 12.73
C ASP A 21 -1.51 -19.00 11.85
N THR A 22 -0.24 -19.38 11.79
CA THR A 22 0.77 -18.81 10.90
C THR A 22 0.77 -19.51 9.56
N ARG A 23 -0.41 -19.97 9.09
CA ARG A 23 -0.59 -20.60 7.78
C ARG A 23 -1.92 -20.14 7.21
N SER A 24 -1.87 -19.65 5.97
CA SER A 24 -3.01 -19.19 5.16
C SER A 24 -3.43 -17.74 5.40
N GLY A 25 -2.68 -16.81 4.81
CA GLY A 25 -3.25 -15.51 4.42
C GLY A 25 -4.39 -15.77 3.44
N THR A 26 -5.60 -15.72 3.97
CA THR A 26 -6.86 -16.10 3.33
C THR A 26 -7.18 -15.19 2.14
N GLY A 27 -7.72 -15.75 1.05
CA GLY A 27 -8.10 -14.98 -0.15
C GLY A 27 -9.01 -13.76 0.13
N GLY A 28 -9.73 -13.73 1.26
CA GLY A 28 -10.49 -12.56 1.73
C GLY A 28 -9.62 -11.36 2.17
N ASP A 29 -8.45 -11.61 2.75
CA ASP A 29 -7.46 -10.57 3.10
C ASP A 29 -6.83 -9.99 1.82
N ARG A 30 -6.58 -10.86 0.84
CA ARG A 30 -6.04 -10.49 -0.47
C ARG A 30 -6.98 -9.59 -1.27
N ILE A 31 -8.23 -10.00 -1.44
CA ILE A 31 -9.24 -9.20 -2.16
C ILE A 31 -9.42 -7.83 -1.48
N SER A 32 -9.46 -7.81 -0.15
CA SER A 32 -9.59 -6.57 0.61
C SER A 32 -8.41 -5.63 0.36
N ARG A 33 -7.18 -6.16 0.42
CA ARG A 33 -5.96 -5.42 0.13
C ARG A 33 -5.94 -4.87 -1.30
N VAL A 34 -6.26 -5.68 -2.31
CA VAL A 34 -6.32 -5.24 -3.71
C VAL A 34 -7.34 -4.13 -3.89
N ARG A 35 -8.54 -4.25 -3.29
CA ARG A 35 -9.55 -3.18 -3.32
C ARG A 35 -9.05 -1.88 -2.68
N GLU A 36 -8.35 -2.00 -1.57
CA GLU A 36 -7.82 -0.84 -0.85
C GLU A 36 -6.74 -0.12 -1.67
N MET A 37 -5.82 -0.88 -2.28
CA MET A 37 -4.76 -0.33 -3.12
C MET A 37 -5.31 0.23 -4.44
N GLU A 38 -6.32 -0.40 -5.02
CA GLU A 38 -7.06 0.13 -6.17
C GLU A 38 -7.74 1.47 -5.83
N ALA A 39 -8.34 1.59 -4.64
CA ALA A 39 -8.94 2.86 -4.21
C ALA A 39 -7.89 3.97 -4.05
N ARG A 40 -6.67 3.65 -3.58
CA ARG A 40 -5.54 4.59 -3.53
C ARG A 40 -5.11 5.00 -4.93
N LEU A 41 -4.88 4.03 -5.82
CA LEU A 41 -4.52 4.28 -7.21
C LEU A 41 -5.49 5.24 -7.88
N ASN A 42 -6.80 5.03 -7.70
CA ASN A 42 -7.83 5.88 -8.28
C ASN A 42 -7.87 7.29 -7.66
N ARG A 43 -7.59 7.44 -6.36
CA ARG A 43 -7.47 8.78 -5.75
C ARG A 43 -6.25 9.54 -6.26
N ILE A 44 -5.11 8.88 -6.43
CA ILE A 44 -3.90 9.52 -6.97
C ILE A 44 -4.14 9.92 -8.43
N LYS A 45 -4.75 9.07 -9.26
CA LYS A 45 -5.15 9.42 -10.63
C LYS A 45 -6.08 10.64 -10.66
N ALA A 46 -7.11 10.63 -9.83
CA ALA A 46 -8.03 11.76 -9.74
C ALA A 46 -7.32 13.06 -9.31
N TRP A 47 -6.29 12.96 -8.47
CA TRP A 47 -5.48 14.09 -8.05
C TRP A 47 -4.58 14.59 -9.19
N LEU A 48 -3.91 13.69 -9.92
CA LEU A 48 -3.08 14.01 -11.09
C LEU A 48 -3.89 14.71 -12.18
N ASP A 49 -5.13 14.27 -12.39
CA ASP A 49 -6.07 14.87 -13.34
C ASP A 49 -6.70 16.19 -12.84
N GLY A 50 -6.44 16.60 -11.59
CA GLY A 50 -6.98 17.81 -10.98
C GLY A 50 -8.46 17.71 -10.56
N TYR A 51 -9.04 16.52 -10.51
CA TYR A 51 -10.42 16.31 -10.04
C TYR A 51 -10.56 16.41 -8.52
N VAL A 52 -9.48 16.18 -7.76
CA VAL A 52 -9.46 16.31 -6.31
C VAL A 52 -8.25 17.11 -5.85
N THR A 53 -8.42 17.89 -4.78
CA THR A 53 -7.36 18.71 -4.16
C THR A 53 -6.88 18.16 -2.82
N GLN A 54 -7.35 16.96 -2.45
CA GLN A 54 -6.98 16.31 -1.20
C GLN A 54 -5.50 15.94 -1.23
N ASP A 55 -4.84 15.96 -0.07
CA ASP A 55 -3.46 15.50 0.05
C ASP A 55 -3.40 13.97 -0.19
N ILE A 56 -2.59 13.57 -1.17
CA ILE A 56 -2.39 12.18 -1.59
C ILE A 56 -1.02 11.61 -1.21
N VAL A 57 -0.20 12.35 -0.43
CA VAL A 57 1.15 11.93 -0.04
C VAL A 57 1.14 10.55 0.63
N GLU A 58 0.23 10.30 1.56
CA GLU A 58 0.15 9.00 2.24
C GLU A 58 -0.35 7.88 1.31
N ASP A 59 -1.27 8.21 0.39
CA ASP A 59 -1.74 7.24 -0.62
C ASP A 59 -0.60 6.82 -1.55
N VAL A 60 0.23 7.77 -2.00
CA VAL A 60 1.43 7.50 -2.80
C VAL A 60 2.44 6.67 -2.01
N ARG A 61 2.71 7.02 -0.75
CA ARG A 61 3.65 6.29 0.11
C ARG A 61 3.24 4.82 0.26
N LEU A 62 1.98 4.58 0.61
CA LEU A 62 1.45 3.23 0.83
C LEU A 62 1.38 2.43 -0.48
N LEU A 63 1.02 3.07 -1.60
CA LEU A 63 0.98 2.40 -2.90
C LEU A 63 2.40 2.02 -3.38
N SER A 64 3.38 2.90 -3.17
CA SER A 64 4.79 2.63 -3.48
C SER A 64 5.37 1.50 -2.62
N GLU A 65 5.10 1.51 -1.31
CA GLU A 65 5.50 0.43 -0.39
C GLU A 65 4.88 -0.92 -0.80
N TYR A 66 3.61 -0.92 -1.17
CA TYR A 66 2.92 -2.10 -1.66
C TYR A 66 3.56 -2.65 -2.94
N TYR A 67 3.79 -1.79 -3.93
CA TYR A 67 4.36 -2.16 -5.24
C TYR A 67 5.78 -2.71 -5.14
N GLN A 68 6.61 -2.10 -4.31
CA GLN A 68 7.99 -2.54 -4.07
C GLN A 68 8.06 -3.76 -3.13
N GLY A 69 6.97 -4.05 -2.42
CA GLY A 69 6.88 -5.12 -1.45
C GLY A 69 6.56 -6.50 -2.03
N PRO A 70 6.76 -7.57 -1.24
CA PRO A 70 6.43 -8.94 -1.68
C PRO A 70 4.91 -9.18 -1.81
N LEU A 71 4.08 -8.32 -1.23
CA LEU A 71 2.62 -8.45 -1.27
C LEU A 71 2.08 -8.22 -2.69
N TRP A 72 2.56 -7.20 -3.41
CA TRP A 72 2.11 -6.96 -4.77
C TRP A 72 2.40 -8.14 -5.69
N ARG A 73 3.61 -8.72 -5.61
CA ARG A 73 3.96 -9.89 -6.40
C ARG A 73 3.08 -11.09 -6.07
N SER A 74 2.83 -11.33 -4.78
CA SER A 74 1.92 -12.42 -4.42
C SER A 74 0.53 -12.18 -5.01
N ASP A 75 0.00 -10.97 -4.88
CA ASP A 75 -1.34 -10.60 -5.36
C ASP A 75 -1.44 -10.73 -6.88
N PHE A 76 -0.41 -10.30 -7.60
CA PHE A 76 -0.27 -10.52 -9.04
C PHE A 76 -0.31 -12.01 -9.41
N GLU A 77 0.47 -12.87 -8.74
CA GLU A 77 0.47 -14.31 -9.00
C GLU A 77 -0.91 -14.97 -8.78
N ALA A 78 -1.66 -14.49 -7.79
CA ALA A 78 -3.03 -14.97 -7.54
C ALA A 78 -4.03 -14.50 -8.61
N ASP A 79 -3.80 -13.33 -9.21
CA ASP A 79 -4.60 -12.89 -10.37
C ASP A 79 -4.38 -13.78 -11.58
N GLU A 80 -3.12 -14.06 -11.89
CA GLU A 80 -2.73 -14.95 -12.98
C GLU A 80 -3.24 -16.39 -12.75
N ALA A 81 -3.35 -16.81 -11.49
CA ALA A 81 -3.95 -18.09 -11.10
C ALA A 81 -5.49 -18.09 -11.16
N GLY A 82 -6.13 -16.94 -11.42
CA GLY A 82 -7.59 -16.81 -11.50
C GLY A 82 -8.29 -16.88 -10.13
N GLU A 83 -7.60 -16.54 -9.04
CA GLU A 83 -8.15 -16.58 -7.67
C GLU A 83 -9.03 -15.37 -7.34
N PHE A 84 -9.03 -14.34 -8.19
CA PHE A 84 -9.87 -13.15 -8.02
C PHE A 84 -11.23 -13.27 -8.71
N PRO A 85 -12.29 -12.70 -8.09
CA PRO A 85 -13.59 -12.67 -8.72
C PRO A 85 -13.58 -11.69 -9.92
N ALA A 86 -14.40 -12.00 -10.92
CA ALA A 86 -14.39 -11.28 -12.20
C ALA A 86 -14.78 -9.78 -12.08
N ASP A 87 -15.54 -9.42 -11.04
CA ASP A 87 -15.99 -8.07 -10.73
C ASP A 87 -14.94 -7.21 -10.00
N LEU A 88 -13.83 -7.82 -9.57
CA LEU A 88 -12.74 -7.08 -8.95
C LEU A 88 -12.02 -6.24 -9.99
N LEU A 89 -11.86 -4.94 -9.71
CA LEU A 89 -10.97 -4.07 -10.46
C LEU A 89 -9.52 -4.43 -10.16
N ARG A 90 -8.72 -4.57 -11.22
CA ARG A 90 -7.34 -5.08 -11.16
C ARG A 90 -6.33 -4.09 -11.73
N GLY A 91 -6.67 -2.80 -11.77
CA GLY A 91 -5.78 -1.76 -12.27
C GLY A 91 -4.49 -1.70 -11.47
N VAL A 92 -4.57 -1.92 -10.16
CA VAL A 92 -3.43 -1.98 -9.24
C VAL A 92 -2.56 -3.23 -9.40
N LEU A 93 -3.02 -4.25 -10.12
CA LEU A 93 -2.23 -5.45 -10.46
C LEU A 93 -1.61 -5.35 -11.86
N SER A 94 -1.84 -4.26 -12.58
CA SER A 94 -1.07 -3.93 -13.77
C SER A 94 0.26 -3.28 -13.35
N GLU A 95 1.37 -3.84 -13.83
CA GLU A 95 2.72 -3.28 -13.64
C GLU A 95 2.77 -1.81 -14.09
N ASP A 96 2.30 -1.55 -15.32
CA ASP A 96 2.21 -0.20 -15.88
C ASP A 96 1.27 0.72 -15.08
N GLY A 97 0.21 0.15 -14.50
CA GLY A 97 -0.82 0.91 -13.78
C GLY A 97 -0.26 1.68 -12.59
N ILE A 98 0.51 1.02 -11.73
CA ILE A 98 1.14 1.68 -10.57
C ILE A 98 2.36 2.50 -11.01
N TYR A 99 3.22 1.93 -11.88
CA TYR A 99 4.46 2.59 -12.29
C TYR A 99 4.22 3.96 -12.92
N ASN A 100 3.23 4.07 -13.81
CA ASN A 100 2.91 5.34 -14.48
C ASN A 100 2.50 6.42 -13.48
N VAL A 101 1.60 6.07 -12.55
CA VAL A 101 1.07 7.03 -11.56
C VAL A 101 2.16 7.51 -10.60
N LEU A 102 3.03 6.61 -10.11
CA LEU A 102 4.14 7.00 -9.24
C LEU A 102 5.14 7.90 -9.97
N THR A 103 5.47 7.57 -11.22
CA THR A 103 6.40 8.35 -12.05
C THR A 103 5.83 9.73 -12.38
N GLU A 104 4.54 9.83 -12.69
CA GLU A 104 3.88 11.11 -12.94
C GLU A 104 3.86 12.01 -11.70
N TYR A 105 3.56 11.43 -10.54
CA TYR A 105 3.62 12.15 -9.26
C TYR A 105 5.03 12.68 -8.97
N GLU A 106 6.07 11.84 -9.13
CA GLU A 106 7.48 12.26 -8.94
C GLU A 106 7.86 13.41 -9.87
N LYS A 107 7.49 13.33 -11.16
CA LYS A 107 7.75 14.39 -12.14
C LYS A 107 7.09 15.73 -11.78
N LEU A 108 5.94 15.71 -11.13
CA LEU A 108 5.29 16.94 -10.68
C LEU A 108 6.03 17.57 -9.49
N LEU A 109 6.52 16.74 -8.55
CA LEU A 109 7.36 17.22 -7.46
C LEU A 109 8.71 17.76 -7.95
N GLU A 110 9.29 17.13 -8.97
CA GLU A 110 10.54 17.57 -9.61
C GLU A 110 10.39 18.87 -10.43
N LYS A 111 9.16 19.28 -10.78
CA LYS A 111 8.88 20.56 -11.45
C LYS A 111 8.67 21.72 -10.48
N GLU A 112 8.63 21.44 -9.17
CA GLU A 112 8.57 22.43 -8.09
C GLU A 112 9.93 22.86 -7.48
N PRO A 113 11.14 22.75 -8.12
CA PRO A 113 12.29 23.52 -7.69
C PRO A 113 12.20 24.90 -8.33
N GLY A 114 12.12 25.93 -7.49
CA GLY A 114 11.85 27.32 -7.89
C GLY A 114 12.65 27.83 -9.10
N LYS A 115 11.94 28.61 -9.93
CA LYS A 115 12.40 29.72 -10.78
C LYS A 115 13.91 29.83 -11.02
N GLU A 116 14.33 29.61 -12.26
CA GLU A 116 15.06 30.62 -13.06
C GLU A 116 15.19 30.14 -14.52
N GLU A 117 14.26 30.62 -15.35
CA GLU A 117 14.61 30.95 -16.72
C GLU A 117 15.71 32.01 -16.66
N THR A 118 16.98 31.62 -16.85
CA THR A 118 17.98 32.54 -17.39
C THR A 118 17.97 32.38 -18.89
N GLY A 119 17.02 33.09 -19.51
CA GLY A 119 17.22 33.58 -20.86
C GLY A 119 18.41 34.53 -20.90
N ASP A 120 18.95 34.67 -22.11
CA ASP A 120 19.88 35.69 -22.57
C ASP A 120 21.37 35.52 -22.21
N ASN A 121 22.17 35.10 -23.20
CA ASN A 121 22.86 36.14 -23.99
C ASN A 121 23.33 35.62 -25.35
N GLU A 122 22.76 36.24 -26.37
CA GLU A 122 23.18 36.26 -27.76
C GLU A 122 24.61 36.81 -27.88
N GLY A 123 25.57 35.91 -28.14
CA GLY A 123 26.98 36.25 -28.30
C GLY A 123 27.44 36.27 -29.77
N LYS A 124 26.72 36.95 -30.67
CA LYS A 124 27.31 37.42 -31.93
C LYS A 124 28.21 38.62 -31.63
N ARG A 125 29.52 38.45 -31.75
CA ARG A 125 30.51 39.50 -32.07
C ARG A 125 31.52 38.84 -32.99
N GLU A 126 31.32 39.01 -34.29
CA GLU A 126 32.09 39.96 -35.15
C GLU A 126 33.56 39.59 -35.25
#